data_AF-A0A7V7XF96-F1
#
_entry.id   AF-A0A7V7XF96-F1
#
_cell.length_a   1.000
_cell.length_b   1.000
_cell.length_c   1.000
_cell.angle_alpha   90.00
_cell.angle_beta   90.00
_cell.angle_gamma   90.00
#
_symmetry.space_group_name_H-M   'P 1'
#
loop_
_entity.id
_entity.type
_entity.pdbx_description
1 polymer ?
#
loop_
_entity_poly.entity_id
_entity_poly.type
_entity_poly.pdbx_seq_one_letter_code
_entity_poly.pdbx_strand_id
1 'polypeptide(L)' 'MADKHALKSSNNIVYSCKYHVVWTPKYRRKVLVRGVEVRLKEIVHEVA' A
#
# COMPACT_ATOMS: atom_id res chain seq x y z
N MET A 1 -0.79 0.86 25.63
CA MET A 1 -0.85 -0.52 25.10
C MET A 1 0.14 -0.57 23.95
N ALA A 2 1.31 -1.16 24.19
CA ALA A 2 2.48 -1.01 23.33
C ALA A 2 2.28 -1.67 21.96
N ASP A 3 2.36 -0.87 20.90
CA ASP A 3 2.35 -1.35 19.52
C ASP A 3 3.66 -2.13 19.29
N LYS A 4 3.54 -3.44 19.04
CA LYS A 4 4.67 -4.26 18.56
C LYS A 4 5.04 -3.72 17.18
N HIS A 5 5.99 -2.79 17.11
CA HIS A 5 6.54 -2.34 15.84
C HIS A 5 7.12 -3.57 15.12
N ALA A 6 6.49 -3.98 14.02
CA ALA A 6 6.97 -5.06 13.16
C ALA A 6 8.28 -4.60 12.50
N LEU A 7 9.39 -4.84 13.21
CA LEU A 7 10.75 -4.52 12.77
C LEU A 7 11.21 -5.61 11.80
N LYS A 8 11.68 -5.19 10.62
CA LYS A 8 12.29 -6.08 9.64
C LYS A 8 13.81 -5.96 9.75
N SER A 9 14.51 -7.08 9.67
CA SER A 9 15.97 -7.14 9.74
C SER A 9 16.56 -7.83 8.51
N SER A 10 17.72 -7.35 8.05
CA SER A 10 18.56 -8.00 7.03
C SER A 10 20.01 -7.89 7.50
N ASN A 11 20.79 -8.97 7.48
CA ASN A 11 22.17 -9.10 7.98
C ASN A 11 22.54 -8.14 9.13
N ASN A 12 22.87 -6.88 8.81
CA ASN A 12 23.35 -5.88 9.77
C ASN A 12 22.43 -4.66 9.97
N ILE A 13 21.21 -4.64 9.40
CA ILE A 13 20.28 -3.50 9.46
C ILE A 13 18.91 -3.96 9.96
N VAL A 14 18.40 -3.25 10.97
CA VAL A 14 17.03 -3.38 11.48
C VAL A 14 16.28 -2.09 11.17
N TYR A 15 15.10 -2.19 10.56
CA TYR A 15 14.33 -1.02 10.14
C TYR A 15 12.82 -1.22 10.28
N SER A 16 12.09 -0.11 10.32
CA SER A 16 10.63 -0.05 10.27
C SER A 16 10.22 1.01 9.27
N CYS A 17 9.96 0.59 8.02
CA CYS A 17 9.55 1.48 6.96
C CYS A 17 8.05 1.36 6.72
N LYS A 18 7.27 2.25 7.34
CA LYS A 18 5.82 2.38 7.13
C LYS A 18 5.56 3.64 6.31
N TYR A 19 4.77 3.53 5.24
CA TYR A 19 4.51 4.64 4.33
C TYR A 19 3.00 4.87 4.14
N HIS A 20 2.60 6.14 4.10
CA HIS A 20 1.26 6.55 3.69
C HIS A 20 1.31 6.99 2.23
N VAL A 21 0.91 6.10 1.32
CA VAL A 21 0.93 6.36 -0.12
C VAL A 21 -0.47 6.72 -0.61
N VAL A 22 -0.60 7.88 -1.27
CA VAL A 22 -1.85 8.37 -1.86
C VAL A 22 -1.59 8.76 -3.31
N TRP A 23 -2.51 8.45 -4.21
CA TRP A 23 -2.45 8.86 -5.61
C TRP A 23 -3.83 9.23 -6.16
N THR A 24 -3.86 9.81 -7.36
CA THR A 24 -5.11 10.19 -8.05
C THR A 24 -5.13 9.71 -9.49
N PRO A 25 -6.31 9.29 -10.02
CA PRO A 25 -6.46 8.98 -11.44
C PRO A 25 -6.15 10.19 -12.33
N LYS A 26 -5.71 9.91 -13.58
CA LYS A 26 -5.45 10.96 -14.56
C LYS A 26 -6.70 11.85 -14.74
N TYR A 27 -6.50 13.17 -14.69
CA TYR A 27 -7.55 14.20 -14.74
C TYR A 27 -8.60 14.12 -13.62
N ARG A 28 -8.32 13.44 -12.49
CA ARG A 28 -9.25 13.26 -11.36
C ARG A 28 -10.61 12.69 -11.75
N ARG A 29 -10.66 11.91 -12.83
CA ARG A 29 -11.89 11.25 -13.27
C ARG A 29 -12.30 10.21 -12.23
N LYS A 30 -13.61 10.14 -11.94
CA LYS A 30 -14.21 9.15 -11.04
C LYS A 30 -14.28 7.77 -11.72
N VAL A 31 -13.13 7.20 -12.04
CA VAL A 31 -13.00 5.89 -12.74
C VAL A 31 -12.94 4.71 -11.78
N LEU A 32 -12.67 4.95 -10.49
CA LEU A 32 -12.60 3.92 -9.45
C LEU A 32 -14.01 3.57 -8.95
N VAL A 33 -14.88 3.16 -9.86
CA VAL A 33 -16.28 2.81 -9.61
C VAL A 33 -16.66 1.59 -10.47
N ARG A 34 -17.80 0.96 -10.18
CA ARG A 34 -18.38 -0.14 -11.00
C ARG A 34 -17.43 -1.33 -11.23
N GLY A 35 -16.77 -1.80 -10.17
CA GLY A 35 -15.91 -2.99 -10.22
C GLY A 35 -14.45 -2.72 -10.60
N VAL A 36 -14.13 -1.55 -11.18
CA VAL A 36 -12.74 -1.15 -11.45
C VAL A 36 -11.91 -1.08 -10.16
N GLU A 37 -12.54 -0.67 -9.05
CA GLU A 37 -11.89 -0.64 -7.73
C GLU A 37 -11.48 -2.03 -7.22
N VAL A 38 -12.23 -3.08 -7.58
CA VAL A 38 -12.00 -4.44 -7.10
C VAL A 38 -10.75 -4.98 -7.78
N ARG A 39 -10.71 -4.90 -9.12
CA ARG A 39 -9.56 -5.33 -9.90
C ARG A 39 -8.29 -4.54 -9.55
N LEU A 40 -8.42 -3.25 -9.25
CA LEU A 40 -7.28 -2.44 -8.82
C LEU A 40 -6.73 -2.91 -7.47
N LYS A 41 -7.59 -3.24 -6.50
CA LYS A 41 -7.16 -3.77 -5.19
C LYS A 41 -6.45 -5.12 -5.34
N GLU A 42 -6.95 -6.00 -6.21
CA GLU A 42 -6.29 -7.28 -6.53
C GLU A 42 -4.88 -7.06 -7.07
N ILE A 43 -4.72 -6.22 -8.11
CA ILE A 43 -3.41 -5.94 -8.71
C ILE A 43 -2.43 -5.34 -7.70
N VAL A 44 -2.90 -4.43 -6.84
CA VAL A 44 -2.06 -3.83 -5.79
C VAL A 44 -1.58 -4.89 -4.79
N HIS A 45 -2.41 -5.90 -4.48
CA HIS A 45 -2.04 -6.98 -3.58
C HIS A 45 -1.13 -8.03 -4.22
N GLU A 46 -1.21 -8.22 -5.54
CA GLU A 46 -0.31 -9.11 -6.28
C GLU A 46 1.11 -8.52 -6.43
N VAL A 47 1.23 -7.19 -6.51
CA VAL A 47 2.52 -6.50 -6.74
C VAL A 47 3.24 -6.13 -5.43
N ALA A 48 2.49 -5.91 -4.34
CA ALA A 48 3.04 -5.50 -3.03
C ALA A 48 3.53 -6.69 -2.20
#